data_AF-A0A9N7CX40-F1
#
_entry.id   AF-A0A9N7CX40-F1
#
_cell.length_a   1.000
_cell.length_b   1.000
_cell.length_c   1.000
_cell.angle_alpha   90.00
_cell.angle_beta   90.00
_cell.angle_gamma   90.00
#
_symmetry.space_group_name_H-M   'P 1'
#
loop_
_entity.id
_entity.type
_entity.pdbx_description
1 polymer ?
#
loop_
_entity_poly.entity_id
_entity_poly.type
_entity_poly.pdbx_seq_one_letter_code
_entity_poly.pdbx_strand_id
1 'polypeptide(L)'
;MRDRSRAEVEQKLRSIKITSDLATKLAAGAGLRGEAARRFAQDNGNLVDLTDDQQRRLLQINLPNYEAIVRRGTHVSLIQNEFNALVSFVYNPGRGWPGVRAAINSGDKRKAVIIIEEQVRSKGKVLQGLVKRRHDEAMLLLEGRY
;
A
#
# COMPACT_ATOMS: atom_id res chain seq x y z
N MET A 1 -9.34 1.36 5.36
CA MET A 1 -8.12 2.21 5.42
C MET A 1 -8.59 3.56 5.93
N ARG A 2 -8.06 4.05 7.06
CA ARG A 2 -8.46 5.36 7.61
C ARG A 2 -7.95 6.45 6.66
N ASP A 3 -8.76 7.48 6.41
CA ASP A 3 -8.28 8.64 5.67
C ASP A 3 -7.15 9.31 6.44
N ARG A 4 -6.12 9.74 5.72
CA ARG A 4 -5.06 10.57 6.31
C ARG A 4 -5.63 11.98 6.50
N SER A 5 -5.41 12.54 7.67
CA SER A 5 -5.73 13.95 7.92
C SER A 5 -4.83 14.85 7.09
N ARG A 6 -5.29 16.08 6.82
CA ARG A 6 -4.47 17.10 6.18
C ARG A 6 -3.16 17.33 6.93
N ALA A 7 -3.22 17.46 8.25
CA ALA A 7 -2.05 17.68 9.10
C ALA A 7 -1.00 16.55 8.97
N GLU A 8 -1.45 15.28 8.96
CA GLU A 8 -0.54 14.14 8.73
C GLU A 8 0.11 14.17 7.35
N VAL A 9 -0.64 14.54 6.31
CA VAL A 9 -0.08 14.66 4.95
C VAL A 9 0.96 15.78 4.89
N GLU A 10 0.66 16.96 5.43
CA GLU A 10 1.61 18.08 5.45
C GLU A 10 2.89 17.72 6.21
N GLN A 11 2.77 17.10 7.38
CA GLN A 11 3.93 16.69 8.19
C GLN A 11 4.82 15.71 7.42
N LYS A 12 4.24 14.73 6.73
CA LYS A 12 4.99 13.77 5.90
C LYS A 12 5.70 14.46 4.75
N LEU A 13 5.05 15.40 4.06
CA LEU A 13 5.67 16.16 2.98
C LEU A 13 6.83 17.03 3.48
N ARG A 14 6.66 17.71 4.62
CA ARG A 14 7.76 18.48 5.25
C ARG A 14 8.95 17.58 5.62
N SER A 15 8.69 16.35 6.09
CA SER A 15 9.76 15.41 6.45
C SER A 15 10.62 14.93 5.26
N ILE A 16 10.13 15.09 4.03
CA ILE A 16 10.88 14.85 2.79
C ILE A 16 11.39 16.15 2.15
N LYS A 17 11.52 17.21 2.96
CA LYS A 17 12.05 18.54 2.58
C LYS A 17 11.19 19.30 1.56
N ILE A 18 9.89 19.02 1.48
CA ILE A 18 8.95 19.90 0.76
C ILE A 18 8.69 21.14 1.61
N THR A 19 8.73 22.32 0.99
CA THR A 19 8.51 23.60 1.67
C THR A 19 7.12 23.65 2.30
N SER A 20 6.97 24.41 3.40
CA SER A 20 5.70 24.48 4.13
C SER A 20 4.53 24.95 3.26
N ASP A 21 4.73 25.97 2.42
CA ASP A 21 3.70 26.48 1.50
C ASP A 21 3.25 25.40 0.52
N LEU A 22 4.21 24.73 -0.13
CA LEU A 22 3.92 23.66 -1.09
C LEU A 22 3.26 22.46 -0.39
N ALA A 23 3.72 22.07 0.79
CA ALA A 23 3.13 21.00 1.57
C ALA A 23 1.66 21.29 1.93
N THR A 24 1.34 22.52 2.32
CA THR A 24 -0.02 22.95 2.64
C THR A 24 -0.94 22.94 1.41
N LYS A 25 -0.43 23.30 0.24
CA LYS A 25 -1.17 23.20 -1.04
C LYS A 25 -1.44 21.74 -1.42
N LEU A 26 -0.41 20.89 -1.39
CA LEU A 26 -0.53 19.46 -1.71
C LEU A 26 -1.49 18.73 -0.75
N ALA A 27 -1.43 19.05 0.54
CA ALA A 27 -2.27 18.41 1.54
C ALA A 27 -3.74 18.85 1.48
N ALA A 28 -4.09 19.90 0.73
CA ALA A 28 -5.48 20.29 0.52
C ALA A 28 -6.32 19.20 -0.19
N GLY A 29 -5.66 18.25 -0.89
CA GLY A 29 -6.32 17.08 -1.45
C GLY A 29 -6.68 15.99 -0.43
N ALA A 30 -6.19 16.08 0.81
CA ALA A 30 -6.44 15.08 1.84
C ALA A 30 -7.94 14.98 2.17
N GLY A 31 -8.47 13.76 2.15
CA GLY A 31 -9.88 13.49 2.43
C GLY A 31 -10.84 13.70 1.25
N LEU A 32 -10.38 14.31 0.15
CA LEU A 32 -11.19 14.41 -1.08
C LEU A 32 -11.45 13.02 -1.68
N ARG A 33 -12.63 12.87 -2.29
CA ARG A 33 -13.08 11.62 -2.93
C ARG A 33 -13.80 11.89 -4.24
N GLY A 34 -13.88 10.85 -5.07
CA GLY A 34 -14.66 10.89 -6.31
C GLY A 34 -14.23 12.04 -7.21
N GLU A 35 -15.19 12.83 -7.66
CA GLU A 35 -14.95 13.91 -8.60
C GLU A 35 -14.10 15.06 -8.03
N ALA A 36 -14.27 15.41 -6.75
CA ALA A 36 -13.46 16.43 -6.10
C ALA A 36 -11.97 16.07 -6.08
N ALA A 37 -11.66 14.79 -5.82
CA ALA A 37 -10.28 14.30 -5.86
C ALA A 37 -9.70 14.31 -7.30
N ARG A 38 -10.53 13.98 -8.30
CA ARG A 38 -10.09 14.02 -9.71
C ARG A 38 -9.75 15.43 -10.15
N ARG A 39 -10.64 16.40 -9.90
CA ARG A 39 -10.39 17.80 -10.23
C ARG A 39 -9.16 18.33 -9.52
N PHE A 40 -9.04 18.09 -8.21
CA PHE A 40 -7.84 18.48 -7.46
C PHE A 40 -6.56 17.94 -8.11
N ALA A 41 -6.52 16.66 -8.50
CA ALA A 41 -5.36 16.07 -9.14
C ALA A 41 -5.08 16.65 -10.54
N GLN A 42 -6.13 16.95 -11.33
CA GLN A 42 -6.00 17.58 -12.64
C GLN A 42 -5.46 19.01 -12.53
N ASP A 43 -6.05 19.82 -11.65
CA ASP A 43 -5.72 21.23 -11.47
C ASP A 43 -4.30 21.41 -10.88
N ASN A 44 -3.78 20.40 -10.17
CA ASN A 44 -2.50 20.45 -9.47
C ASN A 44 -1.47 19.47 -10.03
N GLY A 45 -1.66 18.95 -11.25
CA GLY A 45 -0.81 17.89 -11.82
C GLY A 45 0.69 18.23 -11.91
N ASN A 46 1.03 19.51 -12.02
CA ASN A 46 2.42 20.01 -12.09
C ASN A 46 2.84 20.76 -10.82
N LEU A 47 2.07 20.65 -9.72
CA LEU A 47 2.33 21.42 -8.50
C LEU A 47 3.61 20.97 -7.80
N VAL A 48 4.04 19.73 -7.99
CA VAL A 48 5.25 19.17 -7.38
C VAL A 48 5.94 18.20 -8.33
N ASP A 49 7.26 18.26 -8.35
CA ASP A 49 8.12 17.23 -8.91
C ASP A 49 9.02 16.71 -7.77
N LEU A 50 8.95 15.41 -7.50
CA LEU A 50 9.69 14.78 -6.39
C LEU A 50 10.92 14.11 -6.96
N THR A 51 12.09 14.38 -6.36
CA THR A 51 13.30 13.62 -6.68
C THR A 51 13.12 12.15 -6.30
N ASP A 52 13.87 11.25 -6.94
CA ASP A 52 13.86 9.82 -6.61
C ASP A 52 14.06 9.55 -5.11
N ASP A 53 14.93 10.33 -4.45
CA ASP A 53 15.16 10.23 -3.01
C ASP A 53 13.93 10.64 -2.20
N GLN A 54 13.24 11.70 -2.60
CA GLN A 54 12.01 12.12 -1.94
C GLN A 54 10.89 11.09 -2.12
N GLN A 55 10.76 10.51 -3.33
CA GLN A 55 9.82 9.44 -3.61
C GLN A 55 10.10 8.20 -2.74
N ARG A 56 11.36 7.74 -2.70
CA ARG A 56 11.81 6.62 -1.84
C ARG A 56 11.55 6.91 -0.37
N ARG A 57 11.88 8.11 0.11
CA ARG A 57 11.68 8.49 1.51
C ARG A 57 10.20 8.55 1.87
N LEU A 58 9.36 9.06 0.98
CA LEU A 58 7.91 9.06 1.17
C LEU A 58 7.35 7.64 1.29
N LEU A 59 7.84 6.70 0.48
CA LEU A 59 7.48 5.29 0.62
C LEU A 59 7.94 4.73 1.97
N GLN A 60 9.19 4.95 2.37
CA GLN A 60 9.76 4.51 3.65
C GLN A 60 8.99 5.03 4.86
N ILE A 61 8.45 6.25 4.81
CA ILE A 61 7.63 6.81 5.91
C ILE A 61 6.29 6.09 6.04
N ASN A 62 5.76 5.53 4.94
CA ASN A 62 4.46 4.86 4.95
C ASN A 62 4.55 3.36 5.23
N LEU A 63 5.65 2.70 4.85
CA LEU A 63 5.83 1.25 5.02
C LEU A 63 5.68 0.73 6.46
N PRO A 64 6.21 1.39 7.51
CA PRO A 64 6.15 0.87 8.88
C PRO A 64 4.74 0.55 9.37
N ASN A 65 3.73 1.30 8.92
CA ASN A 65 2.34 1.01 9.29
C ASN A 65 1.86 -0.33 8.73
N TYR A 66 2.23 -0.67 7.50
CA TYR A 66 1.85 -1.92 6.86
C TYR A 66 2.69 -3.09 7.36
N GLU A 67 4.00 -2.88 7.58
CA GLU A 67 4.87 -3.83 8.29
C GLU A 67 4.29 -4.21 9.65
N ALA A 68 3.83 -3.22 10.42
CA ALA A 68 3.26 -3.48 11.73
C ALA A 68 1.92 -4.24 11.68
N ILE A 69 1.12 -4.07 10.61
CA ILE A 69 -0.08 -4.89 10.40
C ILE A 69 0.31 -6.36 10.20
N VAL A 70 1.34 -6.64 9.40
CA VAL A 70 1.83 -8.00 9.17
C VAL A 70 2.40 -8.57 10.47
N ARG A 71 3.37 -7.88 11.11
CA ARG A 71 4.03 -8.35 12.35
C ARG A 71 3.04 -8.66 13.48
N ARG A 72 2.01 -7.82 13.68
CA ARG A 72 0.99 -8.07 14.71
C ARG A 72 0.01 -9.18 14.31
N GLY A 73 -0.21 -9.38 13.01
CA GLY A 73 -1.16 -10.36 12.50
C GLY A 73 -0.59 -11.78 12.46
N THR A 74 0.72 -11.93 12.29
CA THR A 74 1.40 -13.21 12.10
C THR A 74 2.10 -13.69 13.37
N HIS A 75 1.90 -14.96 13.75
CA HIS A 75 2.50 -15.57 14.96
C HIS A 75 3.48 -16.70 14.64
N VAL A 76 3.68 -16.98 13.35
CA VAL A 76 4.69 -17.91 12.84
C VAL A 76 5.91 -17.15 12.36
N SER A 77 7.08 -17.82 12.34
CA SER A 77 8.28 -17.25 11.73
C SER A 77 8.10 -17.11 10.23
N LEU A 78 8.49 -15.96 9.68
CA LEU A 78 8.46 -15.67 8.26
C LEU A 78 9.88 -15.40 7.76
N ILE A 79 10.21 -15.92 6.60
CA ILE A 79 11.42 -15.48 5.91
C ILE A 79 11.16 -14.13 5.21
N GLN A 80 12.23 -13.43 4.84
CA GLN A 80 12.14 -12.06 4.32
C GLN A 80 11.21 -11.92 3.11
N ASN A 81 11.25 -12.87 2.17
CA ASN A 81 10.41 -12.81 0.97
C ASN A 81 8.92 -12.93 1.30
N GLU A 82 8.57 -13.81 2.24
CA GLU A 82 7.20 -13.96 2.72
C GLU A 82 6.72 -12.68 3.39
N PHE A 83 7.54 -12.11 4.27
CA PHE A 83 7.22 -10.85 4.92
C PHE A 83 7.00 -9.73 3.89
N ASN A 84 7.88 -9.62 2.89
CA ASN A 84 7.78 -8.63 1.83
C ASN A 84 6.51 -8.80 0.99
N ALA A 85 6.17 -10.04 0.61
CA ALA A 85 4.95 -10.35 -0.13
C ALA A 85 3.70 -9.94 0.65
N LEU A 86 3.63 -10.28 1.95
CA LEU A 86 2.50 -9.92 2.80
C LEU A 86 2.40 -8.41 3.02
N VAL A 87 3.52 -7.69 3.18
CA VAL A 87 3.53 -6.23 3.29
C VAL A 87 3.04 -5.59 1.99
N SER A 88 3.51 -6.05 0.83
CA SER A 88 3.03 -5.57 -0.48
C SER A 88 1.53 -5.80 -0.65
N PHE A 89 1.05 -6.99 -0.27
CA PHE A 89 -0.37 -7.32 -0.31
C PHE A 89 -1.16 -6.37 0.59
N VAL A 90 -0.79 -6.24 1.87
CA VAL A 90 -1.48 -5.40 2.87
C VAL A 90 -1.48 -3.91 2.49
N TYR A 91 -0.51 -3.45 1.70
CA TYR A 91 -0.47 -2.07 1.17
C TYR A 91 -1.66 -1.74 0.24
N ASN A 92 -2.17 -2.71 -0.55
CA ASN A 92 -3.11 -2.42 -1.63
C ASN A 92 -4.57 -2.88 -1.37
N PRO A 93 -4.88 -4.10 -0.90
CA PRO A 93 -6.22 -4.44 -0.42
C PRO A 93 -6.21 -5.12 0.96
N GLY A 94 -6.80 -4.45 1.95
CA GLY A 94 -6.98 -5.03 3.29
C GLY A 94 -8.08 -6.09 3.40
N ARG A 95 -8.97 -6.25 2.41
CA ARG A 95 -10.17 -7.12 2.57
C ARG A 95 -9.84 -8.61 2.64
N GLY A 96 -8.83 -9.07 1.90
CA GLY A 96 -8.40 -10.46 1.92
C GLY A 96 -7.47 -10.79 3.09
N TRP A 97 -6.95 -9.77 3.78
CA TRP A 97 -5.95 -9.94 4.83
C TRP A 97 -6.38 -10.88 5.97
N PRO A 98 -7.62 -10.84 6.50
CA PRO A 98 -8.02 -11.79 7.55
C PRO A 98 -7.86 -13.25 7.13
N GLY A 99 -8.23 -13.60 5.89
CA GLY A 99 -8.10 -14.95 5.35
C GLY A 99 -6.64 -15.33 5.09
N VAL A 100 -5.87 -14.44 4.48
CA VAL A 100 -4.43 -14.64 4.25
C VAL A 100 -3.69 -14.85 5.57
N ARG A 101 -3.93 -13.96 6.55
CA ARG A 101 -3.37 -14.05 7.90
C ARG A 101 -3.68 -15.40 8.56
N ALA A 102 -4.95 -15.82 8.51
CA ALA A 102 -5.36 -17.10 9.10
C ALA A 102 -4.63 -18.28 8.46
N ALA A 103 -4.53 -18.29 7.13
CA ALA A 103 -3.82 -19.33 6.38
C ALA A 103 -2.32 -19.36 6.68
N ILE A 104 -1.67 -18.19 6.76
CA ILE A 104 -0.25 -18.09 7.15
C ILE A 104 -0.04 -18.62 8.57
N ASN A 105 -0.87 -18.23 9.52
CA ASN A 105 -0.74 -18.68 10.91
C ASN A 105 -1.02 -20.17 11.10
N SER A 106 -1.79 -20.80 10.20
CA SER A 106 -1.99 -22.26 10.21
C SER A 106 -0.92 -23.02 9.41
N GLY A 107 0.07 -22.33 8.85
CA GLY A 107 1.11 -22.94 7.99
C GLY A 107 0.67 -23.27 6.57
N ASP A 108 -0.57 -22.93 6.17
CA ASP A 108 -1.12 -23.23 4.85
C ASP A 108 -0.86 -22.09 3.85
N LYS A 109 0.38 -22.03 3.36
CA LYS A 109 0.80 -20.99 2.40
C LYS A 109 0.07 -21.10 1.06
N ARG A 110 -0.33 -22.31 0.64
CA ARG A 110 -1.07 -22.51 -0.62
C ARG A 110 -2.45 -21.87 -0.55
N LYS A 111 -3.15 -22.03 0.58
CA LYS A 111 -4.41 -21.33 0.82
C LYS A 111 -4.23 -19.81 0.85
N ALA A 112 -3.14 -19.31 1.43
CA ALA A 112 -2.81 -17.89 1.42
C ALA A 112 -2.68 -17.35 -0.02
N VAL A 113 -1.95 -18.08 -0.89
CA VAL A 113 -1.79 -17.75 -2.31
C VAL A 113 -3.12 -17.67 -3.04
N ILE A 114 -4.00 -18.68 -2.89
CA ILE A 114 -5.32 -18.68 -3.54
C ILE A 114 -6.11 -17.42 -3.17
N ILE A 115 -6.14 -17.07 -1.88
CA ILE A 115 -6.85 -15.88 -1.40
C ILE A 115 -6.24 -14.59 -1.97
N ILE A 116 -4.91 -14.52 -2.07
CA ILE A 116 -4.18 -13.38 -2.66
C ILE A 116 -4.58 -13.19 -4.13
N GLU A 117 -4.55 -14.27 -4.93
CA GLU A 117 -4.85 -14.27 -6.36
C GLU A 117 -6.31 -13.91 -6.67
N GLU A 118 -7.23 -14.10 -5.73
CA GLU A 118 -8.62 -13.65 -5.86
C GLU A 118 -8.78 -12.12 -5.68
N GLN A 119 -7.80 -11.43 -5.10
CA GLN A 119 -7.91 -9.98 -4.80
C GLN A 119 -7.61 -9.08 -6.01
N VAL A 120 -8.25 -9.35 -7.15
CA VAL A 120 -7.97 -8.69 -8.45
C VAL A 120 -9.00 -7.63 -8.85
N ARG A 121 -9.98 -7.36 -8.00
CA ARG A 121 -11.11 -6.46 -8.27
C ARG A 121 -11.01 -5.12 -7.55
N SER A 122 -11.37 -4.05 -8.26
CA SER A 122 -11.64 -2.72 -7.72
C SER A 122 -12.99 -2.22 -8.22
N LYS A 123 -13.86 -1.74 -7.31
CA LYS A 123 -15.25 -1.36 -7.61
C LYS A 123 -16.01 -2.42 -8.44
N GLY A 124 -15.83 -3.69 -8.08
CA GLY A 124 -16.46 -4.85 -8.75
C GLY A 124 -15.79 -5.31 -10.04
N LYS A 125 -14.94 -4.48 -10.68
CA LYS A 125 -14.28 -4.80 -11.95
C LYS A 125 -12.92 -5.44 -11.74
N VAL A 126 -12.60 -6.46 -12.53
CA VAL A 126 -11.25 -7.05 -12.59
C VAL A 126 -10.30 -6.04 -13.25
N LEU A 127 -9.12 -5.84 -12.65
CA LEU A 127 -8.07 -4.99 -13.22
C LEU A 127 -6.85 -5.85 -13.57
N GLN A 128 -6.40 -5.80 -14.82
CA GLN A 128 -5.25 -6.60 -15.28
C GLN A 128 -3.97 -6.30 -14.51
N GLY A 129 -3.74 -5.03 -14.15
CA GLY A 129 -2.61 -4.67 -13.29
C GLY A 129 -2.67 -5.30 -11.89
N LEU A 130 -3.88 -5.53 -11.35
CA LEU A 130 -4.03 -6.26 -10.08
C LEU A 130 -3.79 -7.76 -10.27
N VAL A 131 -4.27 -8.37 -11.36
CA VAL A 131 -4.00 -9.79 -11.68
C VAL A 131 -2.49 -10.05 -11.66
N LYS A 132 -1.73 -9.27 -12.45
CA LYS A 132 -0.27 -9.37 -12.48
C LYS A 132 0.33 -9.18 -11.08
N ARG A 133 -0.05 -8.10 -10.38
CA ARG A 133 0.48 -7.81 -9.04
C ARG A 133 0.18 -8.93 -8.02
N ARG A 134 -1.02 -9.53 -8.04
CA ARG A 134 -1.38 -10.62 -7.12
C ARG A 134 -0.57 -11.87 -7.39
N HIS A 135 -0.34 -12.18 -8.67
CA HIS A 135 0.52 -13.29 -9.06
C HIS A 135 1.97 -13.05 -8.58
N ASP A 136 2.53 -11.87 -8.86
CA ASP A 136 3.87 -11.46 -8.42
C ASP A 136 4.03 -11.58 -6.88
N GLU A 137 3.01 -11.16 -6.11
CA GLU A 137 3.00 -11.31 -4.64
C GLU A 137 2.87 -12.78 -4.19
N ALA A 138 2.07 -13.59 -4.87
CA ALA A 138 1.93 -15.01 -4.59
C ALA A 138 3.21 -15.80 -4.86
N MET A 139 3.89 -15.52 -5.97
CA MET A 139 5.17 -16.14 -6.32
C MET A 139 6.26 -15.74 -5.34
N LEU A 140 6.29 -14.47 -4.91
CA LEU A 140 7.23 -14.03 -3.88
C LEU A 140 6.98 -14.75 -2.54
N LEU A 141 5.71 -14.97 -2.17
CA LEU A 141 5.33 -15.66 -0.95
C LEU A 141 5.70 -17.15 -0.96
N LEU A 142 5.48 -17.83 -2.10
CA LEU A 142 5.61 -19.29 -2.18
C LEU A 142 7.00 -19.74 -2.63
N GLU A 143 7.60 -19.01 -3.57
CA GLU A 143 8.81 -19.41 -4.29
C GLU A 143 9.97 -18.42 -4.07
N GLY A 144 9.71 -17.25 -3.48
CA GLY A 144 10.73 -16.26 -3.22
C GLY A 144 11.23 -15.51 -4.46
N ARG A 145 10.43 -15.47 -5.53
CA ARG A 145 10.77 -14.83 -6.81
C ARG A 145 9.59 -14.05 -7.40
N TYR A 146 9.92 -13.06 -8.25
CA TYR A 146 8.98 -12.36 -9.13
C TYR A 146 8.91 -13.03 -10.50
#